data_AF-A0A0S8HCG0-F1
#
_entry.id   AF-A0A0S8HCG0-F1
#
_cell.length_a   1.000
_cell.length_b   1.000
_cell.length_c   1.000
_cell.angle_alpha   90.00
_cell.angle_beta   90.00
_cell.angle_gamma   90.00
#
_symmetry.space_group_name_H-M   'P 1'
#
loop_
_entity.id
_entity.type
_entity.pdbx_description
1 polymer ?
#
loop_
_entity_poly.entity_id
_entity_poly.type
_entity_poly.pdbx_seq_one_letter_code
_entity_poly.pdbx_strand_id
1 'polypeptide(L)'
;MGRIDQGAVDFKLQVTCWSPVPVGQAGFRSMMKKMILILFCTIMVSCAAAQTRNVISIKNVRNVTLVTVRVDNIVIPDILLDTGFHYDGLMIYNPDYADSLDLANAIEVQVGGAGSGEASRALMLDSAEFYLGDIRMMNQRIIMLESDIYRGFPSNGITGYSIFGHYITEFNYDNNTMILYKTNQFKADDSWTEIPLYFKDNNIPWLDIAVVIDREEPTQISVYIDYASGDAIELLEKSNMKYDLPEETDEVFLGRGLSGDIYGKAGTISKLIIGPYELRNIRASIVPAETRSKQDNADAILGNGSLRKFNLIFDYGNRKLYLKPNSFFDESFE
;
A
#
# COMPACT_ATOMS: atom_id res chain seq x y z
N MET A 1 62.59 -48.74 14.93
CA MET A 1 61.27 -49.39 14.81
C MET A 1 60.36 -48.44 14.07
N GLY A 2 59.83 -48.65 12.88
CA GLY A 2 59.92 -49.69 11.85
C GLY A 2 59.12 -49.10 10.68
N ARG A 3 59.74 -49.02 9.51
CA ARG A 3 59.23 -48.46 8.24
C ARG A 3 58.64 -49.62 7.43
N ILE A 4 57.45 -49.49 6.84
CA ILE A 4 56.97 -50.18 5.60
C ILE A 4 55.80 -49.31 5.08
N ASP A 5 55.82 -48.53 3.99
CA ASP A 5 56.03 -48.70 2.54
C ASP A 5 54.89 -49.36 1.72
N GLN A 6 54.29 -48.50 0.88
CA GLN A 6 53.73 -48.62 -0.49
C GLN A 6 52.70 -49.70 -0.90
N GLY A 7 51.76 -49.24 -1.74
CA GLY A 7 50.99 -50.09 -2.65
C GLY A 7 49.83 -49.36 -3.35
N ALA A 8 50.11 -48.54 -4.35
CA ALA A 8 49.12 -48.07 -5.32
C ALA A 8 48.81 -49.21 -6.31
N VAL A 9 47.53 -49.46 -6.61
CA VAL A 9 47.11 -50.43 -7.64
C VAL A 9 46.18 -49.73 -8.64
N ASP A 10 46.76 -49.52 -9.82
CA ASP A 10 46.13 -49.09 -11.07
C ASP A 10 45.31 -50.27 -11.65
N PHE A 11 44.02 -50.07 -11.92
CA PHE A 11 43.24 -51.01 -12.73
C PHE A 11 42.98 -50.42 -14.12
N LYS A 12 43.83 -50.80 -15.07
CA LYS A 12 43.59 -50.68 -16.52
C LYS A 12 42.53 -51.70 -16.94
N LEU A 13 41.37 -51.24 -17.40
CA LEU A 13 40.43 -52.09 -18.14
C LEU A 13 40.72 -51.98 -19.65
N GLN A 14 41.14 -53.10 -20.21
CA GLN A 14 41.31 -53.31 -21.65
C GLN A 14 39.94 -53.29 -22.36
N VAL A 15 39.81 -52.46 -23.38
CA VAL A 15 38.71 -52.51 -24.34
C VAL A 15 39.10 -53.49 -25.45
N THR A 16 38.41 -54.61 -25.55
CA THR A 16 38.51 -55.52 -26.70
C THR A 16 37.38 -55.23 -27.68
N CYS A 17 37.74 -54.99 -28.95
CA CYS A 17 36.80 -54.77 -30.05
C CYS A 17 35.96 -56.02 -30.31
N TRP A 18 34.64 -55.84 -30.42
CA TRP A 18 33.74 -56.78 -31.09
C TRP A 18 33.11 -56.07 -32.30
N SER A 19 33.19 -56.72 -33.47
CA SER A 19 32.62 -56.26 -34.73
C SER A 19 31.09 -56.42 -34.73
N PRO A 20 30.32 -55.52 -35.36
CA PRO A 20 28.87 -55.62 -35.39
C PRO A 20 28.37 -56.54 -36.52
N VAL A 21 27.41 -57.41 -36.19
CA VAL A 21 26.52 -58.09 -37.15
C VAL A 21 25.31 -57.18 -37.40
N PRO A 22 24.90 -56.91 -38.66
CA PRO A 22 23.81 -55.98 -38.93
C PRO A 22 22.46 -56.69 -38.89
N VAL A 23 21.52 -56.20 -38.07
CA VAL A 23 20.11 -56.57 -38.17
C VAL A 23 19.22 -55.33 -38.12
N GLY A 24 18.53 -55.07 -39.24
CA GLY A 24 17.12 -54.67 -39.26
C GLY A 24 16.76 -53.23 -38.86
N GLN A 25 17.04 -52.27 -39.75
CA GLN A 25 16.36 -50.97 -39.75
C GLN A 25 14.88 -51.14 -40.14
N ALA A 26 13.94 -51.09 -39.20
CA ALA A 26 12.54 -50.69 -39.50
C ALA A 26 11.67 -50.43 -38.25
N GLY A 27 11.96 -51.02 -37.10
CA GLY A 27 11.04 -50.95 -35.94
C GLY A 27 11.32 -49.83 -34.92
N PHE A 28 12.55 -49.30 -34.87
CA PHE A 28 13.01 -48.53 -33.70
C PHE A 28 12.81 -47.00 -33.80
N ARG A 29 12.55 -46.47 -35.00
CA ARG A 29 12.44 -45.00 -35.22
C ARG A 29 11.08 -44.40 -34.85
N SER A 30 10.04 -45.21 -34.68
CA SER A 30 8.69 -44.74 -34.29
C SER A 30 8.53 -44.63 -32.77
N MET A 31 9.15 -45.54 -32.01
CA MET A 31 9.02 -45.58 -30.55
C MET A 31 9.88 -44.50 -29.86
N MET A 32 11.09 -44.24 -30.36
CA MET A 32 11.95 -43.18 -29.82
C MET A 32 11.45 -41.75 -30.11
N LYS A 33 10.72 -41.51 -31.21
CA LYS A 33 10.13 -40.18 -31.47
C LYS A 33 8.96 -39.88 -30.54
N LYS A 34 8.14 -40.87 -30.18
CA LYS A 34 7.07 -40.69 -29.20
C LYS A 34 7.61 -40.54 -27.78
N MET A 35 8.66 -41.26 -27.41
CA MET A 35 9.30 -41.12 -26.09
C MET A 35 10.05 -39.79 -25.91
N ILE A 36 10.72 -39.28 -26.95
CA ILE A 36 11.38 -37.96 -26.89
C ILE A 36 10.37 -36.82 -26.93
N LEU A 37 9.24 -36.97 -27.65
CA LEU A 37 8.19 -35.95 -27.66
C LEU A 37 7.42 -35.91 -26.33
N ILE A 38 7.20 -37.06 -25.67
CA ILE A 38 6.62 -37.11 -24.32
C ILE A 38 7.59 -36.53 -23.29
N LEU A 39 8.90 -36.82 -23.40
CA LEU A 39 9.90 -36.25 -22.50
C LEU A 39 10.08 -34.73 -22.69
N PHE A 40 9.96 -34.22 -23.93
CA PHE A 40 9.94 -32.77 -24.21
C PHE A 40 8.62 -32.10 -23.79
N CYS A 41 7.49 -32.82 -23.81
CA CYS A 41 6.22 -32.29 -23.30
C CYS A 41 6.17 -32.23 -21.78
N THR A 42 6.87 -33.12 -21.07
CA THR A 42 6.98 -33.06 -19.59
C THR A 42 8.00 -32.05 -19.08
N ILE A 43 8.95 -31.58 -19.90
CA ILE A 43 9.94 -30.57 -19.50
C ILE A 43 9.49 -29.14 -19.88
N MET A 44 8.48 -29.00 -20.76
CA MET A 44 7.82 -27.72 -21.08
C MET A 44 6.59 -27.43 -20.20
N VAL A 45 6.31 -28.26 -19.19
CA VAL A 45 5.68 -27.75 -17.97
C VAL A 45 6.78 -27.05 -17.19
N SER A 46 7.23 -25.92 -17.75
CA SER A 46 7.84 -24.89 -16.94
C SER A 46 6.85 -24.66 -15.81
N CYS A 47 7.28 -25.07 -14.64
CA CYS A 47 6.84 -24.52 -13.38
C CYS A 47 7.01 -23.00 -13.54
N ALA A 48 5.97 -22.34 -14.08
CA ALA A 48 5.60 -21.05 -13.55
C ALA A 48 5.34 -21.37 -12.09
N ALA A 49 6.39 -21.23 -11.28
CA ALA A 49 6.22 -21.12 -9.84
C ALA A 49 5.17 -20.03 -9.74
N ALA A 50 3.93 -20.43 -9.44
CA ALA A 50 2.89 -19.50 -9.10
C ALA A 50 3.48 -18.80 -7.89
N GLN A 51 4.08 -17.64 -8.12
CA GLN A 51 4.66 -16.85 -7.06
C GLN A 51 3.48 -16.62 -6.14
N THR A 52 3.50 -17.30 -4.99
CA THR A 52 2.46 -17.19 -3.98
C THR A 52 2.42 -15.71 -3.65
N ARG A 53 1.45 -15.00 -4.25
CA ARG A 53 1.27 -13.59 -3.99
C ARG A 53 0.91 -13.53 -2.52
N ASN A 54 1.63 -12.73 -1.75
CA ASN A 54 1.29 -12.50 -0.36
C ASN A 54 0.02 -11.67 -0.35
N VAL A 55 -1.12 -12.36 -0.38
CA VAL A 55 -2.46 -11.76 -0.32
C VAL A 55 -2.77 -11.48 1.13
N ILE A 56 -2.94 -10.21 1.46
CA ILE A 56 -3.23 -9.72 2.80
C ILE A 56 -4.70 -9.31 2.80
N SER A 57 -5.48 -9.82 3.76
CA SER A 57 -6.86 -9.37 3.96
C SER A 57 -6.88 -7.93 4.47
N ILE A 58 -7.76 -7.11 3.91
CA ILE A 58 -8.00 -5.74 4.38
C ILE A 58 -9.46 -5.62 4.83
N LYS A 59 -9.72 -4.62 5.66
CA LYS A 59 -11.07 -4.25 6.07
C LYS A 59 -11.33 -2.81 5.65
N ASN A 60 -12.44 -2.55 5.00
CA ASN A 60 -12.90 -1.18 4.72
C ASN A 60 -14.02 -0.81 5.70
N VAL A 61 -13.83 0.27 6.47
CA VAL A 61 -14.83 0.77 7.42
C VAL A 61 -14.90 2.27 7.26
N ARG A 62 -16.10 2.83 6.98
CA ARG A 62 -16.27 4.28 6.77
C ARG A 62 -15.24 4.84 5.79
N ASN A 63 -15.08 4.13 4.67
CA ASN A 63 -14.11 4.41 3.61
C ASN A 63 -12.64 4.31 3.98
N VAL A 64 -12.23 4.06 5.24
CA VAL A 64 -10.81 3.87 5.57
C VAL A 64 -10.37 2.42 5.41
N THR A 65 -9.11 2.20 5.02
CA THR A 65 -8.54 0.86 4.80
C THR A 65 -7.68 0.43 5.99
N LEU A 66 -8.05 -0.70 6.59
CA LEU A 66 -7.43 -1.23 7.80
C LEU A 66 -6.76 -2.58 7.53
N VAL A 67 -5.62 -2.80 8.17
CA VAL A 67 -4.84 -4.04 8.12
C VAL A 67 -4.52 -4.56 9.51
N THR A 68 -4.16 -5.84 9.61
CA THR A 68 -3.62 -6.43 10.83
C THR A 68 -2.11 -6.53 10.73
N VAL A 69 -1.40 -6.07 11.75
CA VAL A 69 0.05 -6.23 11.88
C VAL A 69 0.38 -7.13 13.07
N ARG A 70 1.61 -7.60 13.11
CA ARG A 70 2.17 -8.29 14.28
C ARG A 70 3.51 -7.70 14.64
N VAL A 71 3.69 -7.27 15.89
CA VAL A 71 4.97 -6.85 16.48
C VAL A 71 5.38 -7.95 17.45
N ASP A 72 6.54 -8.57 17.24
CA ASP A 72 6.93 -9.78 17.96
C ASP A 72 5.82 -10.86 17.97
N ASN A 73 5.26 -11.18 19.14
CA ASN A 73 4.16 -12.13 19.28
C ASN A 73 2.79 -11.47 19.46
N ILE A 74 2.73 -10.13 19.40
CA ILE A 74 1.51 -9.34 19.64
C ILE A 74 0.84 -9.03 18.30
N VAL A 75 -0.39 -9.53 18.13
CA VAL A 75 -1.22 -9.22 16.97
C VAL A 75 -2.02 -7.95 17.25
N ILE A 76 -1.90 -6.97 16.37
CA ILE A 76 -2.58 -5.67 16.48
C ILE A 76 -3.48 -5.50 15.26
N PRO A 77 -4.81 -5.70 15.41
CA PRO A 77 -5.76 -5.52 14.32
C PRO A 77 -6.01 -4.02 14.05
N ASP A 78 -6.74 -3.76 12.97
CA ASP A 78 -7.29 -2.43 12.66
C ASP A 78 -6.23 -1.31 12.67
N ILE A 79 -5.06 -1.55 12.07
CA ILE A 79 -4.07 -0.51 11.76
C ILE A 79 -4.50 0.21 10.49
N LEU A 80 -4.57 1.53 10.57
CA LEU A 80 -4.93 2.40 9.47
C LEU A 80 -3.74 2.59 8.50
N LEU A 81 -4.02 2.48 7.21
CA LEU A 81 -3.05 2.79 6.16
C LEU A 81 -3.09 4.27 5.83
N ASP A 82 -1.96 4.95 6.00
CA ASP A 82 -1.86 6.40 5.91
C ASP A 82 -0.71 6.83 4.98
N THR A 83 -1.03 7.41 3.83
CA THR A 83 -0.04 7.95 2.88
C THR A 83 0.67 9.21 3.39
N GLY A 84 0.12 9.87 4.41
CA GLY A 84 0.73 10.96 5.17
C GLY A 84 1.69 10.49 6.26
N PHE A 85 1.69 9.21 6.63
CA PHE A 85 2.66 8.64 7.58
C PHE A 85 3.99 8.34 6.88
N HIS A 86 4.86 9.34 6.82
CA HIS A 86 6.07 9.35 5.99
C HIS A 86 7.31 8.67 6.58
N TYR A 87 7.21 8.12 7.78
CA TYR A 87 8.31 7.40 8.42
C TYR A 87 8.22 5.90 8.15
N ASP A 88 9.38 5.26 8.04
CA ASP A 88 9.49 3.81 8.17
C ASP A 88 9.12 3.41 9.60
N GLY A 89 7.91 2.91 9.78
CA GLY A 89 7.45 2.48 11.08
C GLY A 89 5.96 2.17 11.20
N LEU A 90 5.61 1.91 12.43
CA LEU A 90 4.25 1.72 12.93
C LEU A 90 4.08 2.62 14.14
N MET A 91 3.02 3.43 14.13
CA MET A 91 2.60 4.17 15.31
C MET A 91 1.38 3.49 15.91
N ILE A 92 1.44 3.19 17.19
CA ILE A 92 0.36 2.60 17.97
C ILE A 92 -0.09 3.67 18.95
N TYR A 93 -1.37 3.97 18.93
CA TYR A 93 -1.95 4.96 19.82
C TYR A 93 -3.02 4.39 20.74
N ASN A 94 -3.43 3.14 20.54
CA ASN A 94 -4.26 2.48 21.54
C ASN A 94 -3.40 2.11 22.76
N PRO A 95 -3.63 2.74 23.93
CA PRO A 95 -2.84 2.53 25.14
C PRO A 95 -2.85 1.08 25.64
N ASP A 96 -3.84 0.26 25.27
CA ASP A 96 -3.96 -1.14 25.71
C ASP A 96 -2.78 -2.03 25.26
N TYR A 97 -2.00 -1.60 24.27
CA TYR A 97 -0.82 -2.32 23.80
C TYR A 97 0.47 -1.92 24.52
N ALA A 98 0.48 -0.84 25.31
CA ALA A 98 1.71 -0.31 25.91
C ALA A 98 2.43 -1.35 26.77
N ASP A 99 1.70 -2.05 27.65
CA ASP A 99 2.26 -3.07 28.55
C ASP A 99 2.62 -4.39 27.85
N SER A 100 2.15 -4.59 26.61
CA SER A 100 2.39 -5.82 25.84
C SER A 100 3.65 -5.74 24.96
N LEU A 101 4.15 -4.55 24.69
CA LEU A 101 5.31 -4.31 23.85
C LEU A 101 6.59 -4.25 24.69
N ASP A 102 7.68 -4.85 24.19
CA ASP A 102 9.00 -4.69 24.81
C ASP A 102 9.58 -3.31 24.44
N LEU A 103 9.34 -2.33 25.31
CA LEU A 103 9.80 -0.95 25.15
C LEU A 103 11.06 -0.65 25.98
N ALA A 104 11.81 -1.66 26.41
CA ALA A 104 12.94 -1.48 27.35
C ALA A 104 14.04 -0.52 26.82
N ASN A 105 14.22 -0.44 25.51
CA ASN A 105 15.19 0.44 24.84
C ASN A 105 14.53 1.63 24.13
N ALA A 106 13.27 1.93 24.43
CA ALA A 106 12.58 3.05 23.81
C ALA A 106 13.10 4.39 24.35
N ILE A 107 13.07 5.41 23.50
CA ILE A 107 13.36 6.80 23.86
C ILE A 107 12.08 7.62 23.87
N GLU A 108 12.02 8.63 24.73
CA GLU A 108 10.92 9.60 24.71
C GLU A 108 11.04 10.55 23.52
N VAL A 109 9.94 10.73 22.79
CA VAL A 109 9.84 11.64 21.64
C VAL A 109 8.53 12.44 21.71
N GLN A 110 8.43 13.48 20.89
CA GLN A 110 7.18 14.21 20.66
C GLN A 110 6.72 14.03 19.22
N VAL A 111 5.43 13.77 19.05
CA VAL A 111 4.78 13.51 17.77
C VAL A 111 3.71 14.56 17.54
N GLY A 112 3.80 15.30 16.43
CA GLY A 112 2.75 16.21 15.97
C GLY A 112 1.95 15.62 14.81
N GLY A 113 0.73 16.14 14.59
CA GLY A 113 -0.06 15.84 13.39
C GLY A 113 -1.09 16.93 13.08
N ALA A 114 -2.22 16.56 12.48
CA ALA A 114 -3.33 17.47 12.16
C ALA A 114 -4.17 17.80 13.40
N GLY A 115 -4.72 19.01 13.46
CA GLY A 115 -5.42 19.58 14.62
C GLY A 115 -4.65 20.74 15.27
N SER A 116 -5.30 21.46 16.18
CA SER A 116 -4.81 22.75 16.73
C SER A 116 -4.05 22.65 18.07
N GLY A 117 -3.92 21.45 18.63
CA GLY A 117 -3.28 21.16 19.91
C GLY A 117 -1.78 20.88 19.84
N GLU A 118 -1.19 20.65 21.01
CA GLU A 118 0.26 20.40 21.16
C GLU A 118 0.68 19.00 20.66
N ALA A 119 1.99 18.82 20.45
CA ALA A 119 2.54 17.52 20.13
C ALA A 119 2.34 16.53 21.29
N SER A 120 2.00 15.28 20.95
CA SER A 120 1.79 14.20 21.93
C SER A 120 3.11 13.55 22.32
N ARG A 121 3.25 13.17 23.59
CA ARG A 121 4.39 12.37 24.05
C ARG A 121 4.25 10.91 23.61
N ALA A 122 5.38 10.30 23.29
CA ALA A 122 5.45 8.92 22.86
C ALA A 122 6.77 8.27 23.26
N LEU A 123 6.74 6.94 23.38
CA LEU A 123 7.93 6.09 23.46
C LEU A 123 8.25 5.56 22.06
N MET A 124 9.51 5.58 21.67
CA MET A 124 9.94 5.13 20.34
C MET A 124 11.09 4.14 20.41
N LEU A 125 10.89 2.97 19.82
CA LEU A 125 11.98 2.09 19.39
C LEU A 125 12.49 2.58 18.03
N ASP A 126 13.77 2.92 17.92
CA ASP A 126 14.34 3.42 16.66
C ASP A 126 14.58 2.31 15.62
N SER A 127 14.75 1.06 16.08
CA SER A 127 14.89 -0.10 15.20
C SER A 127 14.22 -1.32 15.80
N ALA A 128 13.18 -1.79 15.12
CA ALA A 128 12.47 -3.02 15.42
C ALA A 128 12.00 -3.67 14.12
N GLU A 129 11.18 -4.70 14.26
CA GLU A 129 10.49 -5.33 13.14
C GLU A 129 9.00 -5.46 13.42
N PHE A 130 8.22 -5.45 12.34
CA PHE A 130 6.83 -5.89 12.40
C PHE A 130 6.50 -6.69 11.14
N TYR A 131 5.39 -7.41 11.21
CA TYR A 131 4.92 -8.28 10.16
C TYR A 131 3.58 -7.79 9.63
N LEU A 132 3.42 -7.85 8.31
CA LEU A 132 2.17 -7.62 7.61
C LEU A 132 1.85 -8.85 6.76
N GLY A 133 0.90 -9.66 7.23
CA GLY A 133 0.82 -11.06 6.79
C GLY A 133 2.14 -11.79 7.07
N ASP A 134 2.68 -12.47 6.05
CA ASP A 134 3.96 -13.18 6.13
C ASP A 134 5.18 -12.28 5.81
N ILE A 135 4.96 -11.01 5.49
CA ILE A 135 6.03 -10.08 5.13
C ILE A 135 6.64 -9.49 6.39
N ARG A 136 7.92 -9.80 6.62
CA ARG A 136 8.74 -9.22 7.68
C ARG A 136 9.33 -7.88 7.24
N MET A 137 9.05 -6.83 7.97
CA MET A 137 9.58 -5.47 7.75
C MET A 137 10.63 -5.18 8.81
N MET A 138 11.88 -4.98 8.40
CA MET A 138 13.04 -4.76 9.28
C MET A 138 13.37 -3.27 9.41
N ASN A 139 14.09 -2.89 10.48
CA ASN A 139 14.58 -1.53 10.72
C ASN A 139 13.44 -0.50 10.72
N GLN A 140 12.33 -0.85 11.37
CA GLN A 140 11.12 -0.05 11.46
C GLN A 140 11.11 0.66 12.82
N ARG A 141 10.67 1.91 12.84
CA ARG A 141 10.38 2.59 14.11
C ARG A 141 9.05 2.10 14.66
N ILE A 142 8.99 1.80 15.96
CA ILE A 142 7.72 1.53 16.65
C ILE A 142 7.50 2.68 17.62
N ILE A 143 6.43 3.44 17.40
CA ILE A 143 6.09 4.63 18.19
C ILE A 143 4.83 4.31 18.98
N MET A 144 4.90 4.31 20.31
CA MET A 144 3.76 4.10 21.21
C MET A 144 3.36 5.44 21.84
N LEU A 145 2.17 5.96 21.52
CA LEU A 145 1.68 7.17 22.18
C LEU A 145 1.35 6.89 23.65
N GLU A 146 1.70 7.81 24.53
CA GLU A 146 1.46 7.70 25.97
C GLU A 146 0.08 8.26 26.40
N SER A 147 -0.77 8.62 25.44
CA SER A 147 -2.05 9.29 25.70
C SER A 147 -3.23 8.32 25.63
N ASP A 148 -4.14 8.41 26.61
CA ASP A 148 -5.39 7.65 26.62
C ASP A 148 -6.47 8.20 25.66
N ILE A 149 -6.25 9.34 25.00
CA ILE A 149 -7.29 10.02 24.19
C ILE A 149 -7.78 9.19 23.00
N TYR A 150 -6.99 8.21 22.55
CA TYR A 150 -7.33 7.30 21.46
C TYR A 150 -7.89 5.96 21.93
N ARG A 151 -8.09 5.77 23.24
CA ARG A 151 -8.75 4.59 23.77
C ARG A 151 -10.18 4.52 23.21
N GLY A 152 -10.50 3.40 22.56
CA GLY A 152 -11.80 3.20 21.91
C GLY A 152 -11.94 3.83 20.52
N PHE A 153 -10.86 4.36 19.93
CA PHE A 153 -10.84 4.69 18.51
C PHE A 153 -11.09 3.44 17.65
N PRO A 154 -11.66 3.60 16.44
CA PRO A 154 -11.99 2.47 15.57
C PRO A 154 -10.77 1.73 15.01
N SER A 155 -9.57 2.31 15.15
CA SER A 155 -8.29 1.77 14.74
C SER A 155 -7.31 1.83 15.90
N ASN A 156 -6.25 1.03 15.87
CA ASN A 156 -5.29 0.91 16.98
C ASN A 156 -3.95 1.65 16.73
N GLY A 157 -3.72 2.06 15.50
CA GLY A 157 -2.47 2.66 15.05
C GLY A 157 -2.51 3.02 13.57
N ILE A 158 -1.40 3.57 13.08
CA ILE A 158 -1.17 3.93 11.68
C ILE A 158 0.16 3.39 11.18
N THR A 159 0.21 3.04 9.90
CA THR A 159 1.45 2.82 9.14
C THR A 159 1.26 3.31 7.71
N GLY A 160 2.36 3.55 7.00
CA GLY A 160 2.32 4.19 5.68
C GLY A 160 3.53 3.87 4.86
N TYR A 161 4.56 4.70 4.98
CA TYR A 161 5.73 4.67 4.11
C TYR A 161 6.46 3.32 4.08
N SER A 162 6.46 2.56 5.19
CA SER A 162 6.95 1.17 5.26
C SER A 162 6.37 0.24 4.18
N ILE A 163 5.14 0.54 3.74
CA ILE A 163 4.43 -0.20 2.69
C ILE A 163 4.56 0.54 1.37
N PHE A 164 4.02 1.75 1.27
CA PHE A 164 3.88 2.45 -0.02
C PHE A 164 5.24 2.85 -0.63
N GLY A 165 6.23 3.17 0.22
CA GLY A 165 7.56 3.58 -0.23
C GLY A 165 8.46 2.42 -0.66
N HIS A 166 8.18 1.20 -0.20
CA HIS A 166 9.05 0.03 -0.42
C HIS A 166 8.44 -1.06 -1.31
N TYR A 167 7.12 -1.03 -1.51
CA TYR A 167 6.39 -2.03 -2.28
C TYR A 167 5.45 -1.36 -3.28
N ILE A 168 5.32 -1.98 -4.45
CA ILE A 168 4.18 -1.67 -5.32
C ILE A 168 2.97 -2.33 -4.66
N THR A 169 1.97 -1.52 -4.32
CA THR A 169 0.89 -1.92 -3.42
C THR A 169 -0.43 -1.92 -4.18
N GLU A 170 -0.99 -3.09 -4.43
CA GLU A 170 -2.29 -3.27 -5.09
C GLU A 170 -3.39 -3.47 -4.05
N PHE A 171 -4.49 -2.74 -4.20
CA PHE A 171 -5.72 -2.90 -3.46
C PHE A 171 -6.83 -3.38 -4.38
N ASN A 172 -7.43 -4.51 -4.01
CA ASN A 172 -8.61 -5.06 -4.65
C ASN A 172 -9.77 -5.01 -3.66
N TYR A 173 -10.60 -3.97 -3.76
CA TYR A 173 -11.73 -3.74 -2.86
C TYR A 173 -12.90 -4.68 -3.12
N ASP A 174 -13.07 -5.18 -4.36
CA ASP A 174 -14.10 -6.18 -4.67
C ASP A 174 -13.88 -7.46 -3.83
N ASN A 175 -12.62 -7.81 -3.57
CA ASN A 175 -12.23 -8.98 -2.80
C ASN A 175 -11.75 -8.66 -1.38
N ASN A 176 -11.71 -7.39 -0.98
CA ASN A 176 -11.11 -6.95 0.29
C ASN A 176 -9.71 -7.52 0.52
N THR A 177 -8.84 -7.36 -0.47
CA THR A 177 -7.44 -7.82 -0.40
C THR A 177 -6.44 -6.75 -0.81
N MET A 178 -5.23 -6.89 -0.30
CA MET A 178 -4.06 -6.12 -0.68
C MET A 178 -2.92 -7.07 -1.07
N ILE A 179 -2.14 -6.70 -2.06
CA ILE A 179 -0.96 -7.45 -2.50
C ILE A 179 0.25 -6.52 -2.53
N LEU A 180 1.36 -6.96 -1.93
CA LEU A 180 2.63 -6.25 -1.97
C LEU A 180 3.58 -6.91 -2.96
N TYR A 181 3.95 -6.19 -4.01
CA TYR A 181 4.95 -6.62 -4.98
C TYR A 181 6.29 -5.97 -4.67
N LYS A 182 7.38 -6.72 -4.86
CA LYS A 182 8.71 -6.12 -4.94
C LYS A 182 8.79 -5.25 -6.20
N THR A 183 9.48 -4.12 -6.10
CA THR A 183 9.50 -3.04 -7.11
C THR A 183 9.86 -3.46 -8.54
N ASN A 184 10.54 -4.59 -8.73
CA ASN A 184 10.94 -5.12 -10.04
C ASN A 184 10.04 -6.26 -10.58
N GLN A 185 8.94 -6.59 -9.91
CA GLN A 185 8.13 -7.78 -10.24
C GLN A 185 6.73 -7.46 -10.77
N PHE A 186 6.36 -6.18 -10.82
CA PHE A 186 5.02 -5.77 -11.25
C PHE A 186 5.06 -5.14 -12.64
N LYS A 187 4.07 -5.50 -13.47
CA LYS A 187 3.75 -4.84 -14.73
C LYS A 187 2.23 -4.76 -14.84
N ALA A 188 1.70 -3.53 -14.87
CA ALA A 188 0.29 -3.31 -15.14
C ALA A 188 -0.04 -3.77 -16.56
N ASP A 189 -1.18 -4.44 -16.71
CA ASP A 189 -1.80 -4.70 -18.00
C ASP A 189 -2.60 -3.47 -18.48
N ASP A 190 -3.09 -3.52 -19.72
CA ASP A 190 -3.77 -2.39 -20.38
C ASP A 190 -5.16 -2.08 -19.79
N SER A 191 -5.66 -2.87 -18.83
CA SER A 191 -6.94 -2.59 -18.16
C SER A 191 -6.83 -1.57 -17.02
N TRP A 192 -5.62 -1.12 -16.72
CA TRP A 192 -5.34 -0.10 -15.71
C TRP A 192 -5.12 1.26 -16.36
N THR A 193 -5.78 2.29 -15.84
CA THR A 193 -5.47 3.67 -16.20
C THR A 193 -4.34 4.17 -15.33
N GLU A 194 -3.26 4.65 -15.96
CA GLU A 194 -2.14 5.27 -15.27
C GLU A 194 -2.40 6.76 -15.01
N ILE A 195 -2.25 7.17 -13.77
CA ILE A 195 -2.27 8.57 -13.32
C ILE A 195 -0.86 8.94 -12.83
N PRO A 196 -0.23 9.98 -13.37
CA PRO A 196 1.08 10.42 -12.90
C PRO A 196 0.97 10.97 -11.48
N LEU A 197 1.86 10.52 -10.61
CA LEU A 197 2.08 11.11 -9.30
C LEU A 197 3.31 12.01 -9.34
N TYR A 198 3.30 13.02 -8.49
CA TYR A 198 4.52 13.69 -8.05
C TYR A 198 4.58 13.67 -6.53
N PHE A 199 5.75 13.98 -5.98
CA PHE A 199 6.00 13.93 -4.55
C PHE A 199 6.64 15.24 -4.12
N LYS A 200 6.15 15.81 -3.03
CA LYS A 200 6.75 16.98 -2.37
C LYS A 200 7.42 16.53 -1.08
N ASP A 201 7.51 17.43 -0.10
CA ASP A 201 8.09 17.16 1.20
C ASP A 201 7.45 15.92 1.85
N ASN A 202 8.26 15.18 2.61
CA ASN A 202 7.84 13.98 3.34
C ASN A 202 7.31 12.84 2.46
N ASN A 203 7.65 12.77 1.17
CA ASN A 203 7.22 11.69 0.26
C ASN A 203 5.69 11.49 0.19
N ILE A 204 4.91 12.53 0.49
CA ILE A 204 3.47 12.48 0.34
C ILE A 204 3.15 12.47 -1.17
N PRO A 205 2.27 11.58 -1.66
CA PRO A 205 1.88 11.51 -3.06
C PRO A 205 0.90 12.64 -3.44
N TRP A 206 1.16 13.27 -4.58
CA TRP A 206 0.33 14.30 -5.18
C TRP A 206 -0.06 13.95 -6.61
N LEU A 207 -1.16 14.53 -7.06
CA LEU A 207 -1.61 14.50 -8.43
C LEU A 207 -2.38 15.78 -8.76
N ASP A 208 -2.51 16.06 -10.05
CA ASP A 208 -3.38 17.12 -10.54
C ASP A 208 -4.68 16.50 -11.06
N ILE A 209 -5.79 17.11 -10.67
CA ILE A 209 -7.16 16.68 -10.98
C ILE A 209 -8.01 17.89 -11.33
N ALA A 210 -9.25 17.66 -11.78
CA ALA A 210 -10.22 18.74 -11.93
C ALA A 210 -11.44 18.56 -11.04
N VAL A 211 -11.97 19.69 -10.56
CA VAL A 211 -13.24 19.75 -9.84
C VAL A 211 -14.22 20.64 -10.59
N VAL A 212 -15.50 20.30 -10.47
CA VAL A 212 -16.61 21.17 -10.86
C VAL A 212 -17.48 21.32 -9.62
N ILE A 213 -17.54 22.54 -9.08
CA ILE A 213 -18.27 22.83 -7.84
C ILE A 213 -19.77 22.77 -8.13
N ASP A 214 -20.29 23.68 -8.96
CA ASP A 214 -21.69 23.69 -9.38
C ASP A 214 -21.83 23.55 -10.91
N ARG A 215 -22.44 24.53 -11.58
CA ARG A 215 -22.58 24.54 -13.05
C ARG A 215 -21.41 25.21 -13.76
N GLU A 216 -20.26 25.21 -13.11
CA GLU A 216 -19.06 25.89 -13.58
C GLU A 216 -18.25 25.02 -14.55
N GLU A 217 -17.28 25.65 -15.20
CA GLU A 217 -16.29 24.94 -15.98
C GLU A 217 -15.32 24.17 -15.05
N PRO A 218 -14.75 23.04 -15.50
CA PRO A 218 -13.77 22.30 -14.71
C PRO A 218 -12.55 23.14 -14.33
N THR A 219 -12.26 23.21 -13.03
CA THR A 219 -11.09 23.88 -12.48
C THR A 219 -10.01 22.87 -12.15
N GLN A 220 -8.80 23.06 -12.72
CA GLN A 220 -7.63 22.23 -12.41
C GLN A 220 -7.05 22.60 -11.04
N ILE A 221 -6.84 21.59 -10.20
CA ILE A 221 -6.34 21.73 -8.84
C ILE A 221 -5.24 20.71 -8.55
N SER A 222 -4.35 21.08 -7.63
CA SER A 222 -3.28 20.19 -7.16
C SER A 222 -3.64 19.64 -5.78
N VAL A 223 -3.67 18.31 -5.66
CA VAL A 223 -4.08 17.63 -4.44
C VAL A 223 -3.02 16.66 -3.96
N TYR A 224 -2.95 16.43 -2.65
CA TYR A 224 -2.25 15.28 -2.11
C TYR A 224 -3.24 14.19 -1.70
N ILE A 225 -2.80 12.94 -1.72
CA ILE A 225 -3.61 11.81 -1.29
C ILE A 225 -3.45 11.61 0.21
N ASP A 226 -4.56 11.59 0.92
CA ASP A 226 -4.67 11.17 2.31
C ASP A 226 -5.51 9.90 2.38
N TYR A 227 -4.84 8.75 2.29
CA TYR A 227 -5.49 7.44 2.27
C TYR A 227 -6.11 7.05 3.63
N ALA A 228 -5.76 7.78 4.70
CA ALA A 228 -6.35 7.66 6.02
C ALA A 228 -7.64 8.49 6.17
N SER A 229 -7.91 9.44 5.27
CA SER A 229 -9.16 10.19 5.24
C SER A 229 -10.29 9.36 4.61
N GLY A 230 -11.43 9.29 5.30
CA GLY A 230 -12.65 8.66 4.80
C GLY A 230 -13.47 9.57 3.86
N ASP A 231 -13.14 10.86 3.82
CA ASP A 231 -13.82 11.83 2.98
C ASP A 231 -13.52 11.57 1.50
N ALA A 232 -14.43 12.00 0.62
CA ALA A 232 -14.21 11.87 -0.81
C ALA A 232 -13.18 12.89 -1.32
N ILE A 233 -13.30 14.12 -0.86
CA ILE A 233 -12.36 15.21 -1.09
C ILE A 233 -12.53 16.26 0.02
N GLU A 234 -11.43 16.81 0.51
CA GLU A 234 -11.43 17.92 1.47
C GLU A 234 -10.89 19.18 0.76
N LEU A 235 -11.76 20.14 0.47
CA LEU A 235 -11.41 21.43 -0.12
C LEU A 235 -10.75 22.32 0.94
N LEU A 236 -9.56 22.85 0.63
CA LEU A 236 -8.81 23.67 1.56
C LEU A 236 -9.17 25.15 1.38
N GLU A 237 -9.82 25.73 2.39
CA GLU A 237 -10.17 27.14 2.42
C GLU A 237 -8.93 28.00 2.69
N LYS A 238 -8.63 28.93 1.77
CA LYS A 238 -7.48 29.86 1.83
C LYS A 238 -7.74 31.10 0.99
N SER A 239 -6.94 32.16 1.18
CA SER A 239 -7.15 33.46 0.51
C SER A 239 -6.97 33.44 -1.01
N ASN A 240 -6.24 32.46 -1.56
CA ASN A 240 -5.91 32.35 -2.99
C ASN A 240 -6.49 31.07 -3.61
N MET A 241 -7.74 30.73 -3.29
CA MET A 241 -8.45 29.60 -3.90
C MET A 241 -8.59 29.77 -5.42
N LYS A 242 -8.63 28.63 -6.12
CA LYS A 242 -8.82 28.55 -7.58
C LYS A 242 -10.27 28.33 -7.99
N TYR A 243 -11.12 27.98 -7.02
CA TYR A 243 -12.52 27.59 -7.20
C TYR A 243 -13.36 28.26 -6.12
N ASP A 244 -14.65 28.43 -6.40
CA ASP A 244 -15.62 28.87 -5.41
C ASP A 244 -16.04 27.72 -4.49
N LEU A 245 -16.52 28.03 -3.29
CA LEU A 245 -17.05 27.02 -2.38
C LEU A 245 -18.52 26.72 -2.75
N PRO A 246 -19.02 25.49 -2.50
CA PRO A 246 -20.43 25.19 -2.64
C PRO A 246 -21.31 26.21 -1.90
N GLU A 247 -22.41 26.65 -2.53
CA GLU A 247 -23.32 27.64 -1.92
C GLU A 247 -23.99 27.10 -0.65
N GLU A 248 -24.46 25.85 -0.70
CA GLU A 248 -25.15 25.18 0.38
C GLU A 248 -24.17 24.32 1.18
N THR A 249 -23.93 24.71 2.43
CA THR A 249 -22.99 24.02 3.33
C THR A 249 -23.55 23.87 4.74
N ASP A 250 -23.22 22.75 5.38
CA ASP A 250 -23.56 22.47 6.77
C ASP A 250 -22.29 22.39 7.62
N GLU A 251 -22.33 22.91 8.85
CA GLU A 251 -21.25 22.68 9.82
C GLU A 251 -21.19 21.21 10.23
N VAL A 252 -19.99 20.64 10.22
CA VAL A 252 -19.76 19.22 10.50
C VAL A 252 -18.53 19.01 11.36
N PHE A 253 -18.61 17.98 12.22
CA PHE A 253 -17.44 17.40 12.84
C PHE A 253 -16.82 16.40 11.87
N LEU A 254 -15.58 16.66 11.45
CA LEU A 254 -14.89 15.87 10.43
C LEU A 254 -14.04 14.75 11.03
N GLY A 255 -13.61 14.93 12.28
CA GLY A 255 -12.87 13.91 13.00
C GLY A 255 -11.93 14.49 14.03
N ARG A 256 -11.06 13.63 14.55
CA ARG A 256 -9.99 14.00 15.47
C ARG A 256 -8.66 13.57 14.88
N GLY A 257 -7.78 14.53 14.62
CA GLY A 257 -6.39 14.29 14.25
C GLY A 257 -5.50 14.10 15.48
N LEU A 258 -4.21 13.84 15.24
CA LEU A 258 -3.24 13.62 16.33
C LEU A 258 -3.12 14.79 17.31
N SER A 259 -3.43 15.99 16.82
CA SER A 259 -3.36 17.25 17.56
C SER A 259 -4.77 17.81 17.87
N GLY A 260 -5.86 17.02 17.81
CA GLY A 260 -7.18 17.43 18.30
C GLY A 260 -8.32 17.39 17.28
N ASP A 261 -9.48 17.91 17.68
CA ASP A 261 -10.71 17.92 16.86
C ASP A 261 -10.59 18.82 15.63
N ILE A 262 -11.20 18.36 14.54
CA ILE A 262 -11.28 19.06 13.27
C ILE A 262 -12.76 19.29 12.97
N TYR A 263 -13.13 20.57 12.93
CA TYR A 263 -14.44 21.03 12.50
C TYR A 263 -14.28 21.69 11.13
N GLY A 264 -15.32 21.58 10.32
CA GLY A 264 -15.37 22.24 9.04
C GLY A 264 -16.81 22.40 8.59
N LYS A 265 -16.96 22.64 7.31
CA LYS A 265 -18.25 22.57 6.64
C LYS A 265 -18.24 21.39 5.69
N ALA A 266 -19.40 21.00 5.22
CA ALA A 266 -19.47 20.10 4.10
C ALA A 266 -20.51 20.62 3.10
N GLY A 267 -20.15 20.57 1.82
CA GLY A 267 -21.01 20.87 0.68
C GLY A 267 -21.08 19.69 -0.30
N THR A 268 -21.72 19.90 -1.45
CA THR A 268 -21.71 18.95 -2.56
C THR A 268 -21.02 19.61 -3.74
N ILE A 269 -20.09 18.89 -4.40
CA ILE A 269 -19.54 19.30 -5.68
C ILE A 269 -20.10 18.44 -6.80
N SER A 270 -20.33 19.04 -7.95
CA SER A 270 -20.97 18.42 -9.10
C SER A 270 -20.11 17.31 -9.72
N LYS A 271 -18.80 17.55 -9.86
CA LYS A 271 -17.86 16.54 -10.39
C LYS A 271 -16.48 16.59 -9.76
N LEU A 272 -15.86 15.42 -9.72
CA LEU A 272 -14.46 15.18 -9.44
C LEU A 272 -13.89 14.34 -10.59
N ILE A 273 -12.87 14.87 -11.28
CA ILE A 273 -12.34 14.31 -12.52
C ILE A 273 -10.89 13.87 -12.27
N ILE A 274 -10.65 12.56 -12.37
CA ILE A 274 -9.34 11.95 -12.15
C ILE A 274 -8.96 11.18 -13.41
N GLY A 275 -8.04 11.75 -14.20
CA GLY A 275 -7.73 11.23 -15.54
C GLY A 275 -9.00 11.17 -16.42
N PRO A 276 -9.37 10.00 -16.96
CA PRO A 276 -10.56 9.84 -17.80
C PRO A 276 -11.87 9.63 -17.00
N TYR A 277 -11.80 9.53 -15.67
CA TYR A 277 -12.95 9.18 -14.84
C TYR A 277 -13.63 10.42 -14.27
N GLU A 278 -14.97 10.44 -14.34
CA GLU A 278 -15.80 11.45 -13.70
C GLU A 278 -16.61 10.81 -12.58
N LEU A 279 -16.34 11.21 -11.33
CA LEU A 279 -17.24 10.99 -10.19
C LEU A 279 -18.22 12.17 -10.13
N ARG A 280 -19.44 11.94 -9.64
CA ARG A 280 -20.52 12.94 -9.65
C ARG A 280 -21.19 13.05 -8.28
N ASN A 281 -21.73 14.23 -7.99
CA ASN A 281 -22.47 14.53 -6.74
C ASN A 281 -21.67 14.12 -5.50
N ILE A 282 -20.46 14.65 -5.39
CA ILE A 282 -19.50 14.24 -4.37
C ILE A 282 -19.73 15.08 -3.12
N ARG A 283 -19.90 14.43 -1.97
CA ARG A 283 -19.86 15.09 -0.66
C ARG A 283 -18.43 15.56 -0.40
N ALA A 284 -18.24 16.87 -0.31
CA ALA A 284 -16.93 17.48 -0.08
C ALA A 284 -16.89 18.15 1.30
N SER A 285 -15.83 17.89 2.04
CA SER A 285 -15.53 18.62 3.27
C SER A 285 -14.80 19.92 2.92
N ILE A 286 -15.00 20.97 3.71
CA ILE A 286 -14.41 22.29 3.54
C ILE A 286 -13.76 22.65 4.87
N VAL A 287 -12.45 22.86 4.82
CA VAL A 287 -11.63 23.01 6.03
C VAL A 287 -10.58 24.11 5.85
N PRO A 288 -10.31 24.91 6.89
CA PRO A 288 -9.24 25.89 6.82
C PRO A 288 -7.88 25.23 6.59
N ALA A 289 -7.17 25.67 5.56
CA ALA A 289 -5.90 25.08 5.13
C ALA A 289 -4.87 25.07 6.26
N GLU A 290 -4.79 26.14 7.03
CA GLU A 290 -3.84 26.36 8.13
C GLU A 290 -3.99 25.37 9.29
N THR A 291 -5.17 24.77 9.45
CA THR A 291 -5.45 23.83 10.54
C THR A 291 -5.36 22.37 10.06
N ARG A 292 -5.83 22.10 8.84
CA ARG A 292 -5.92 20.73 8.32
C ARG A 292 -4.66 20.26 7.58
N SER A 293 -4.02 21.14 6.83
CA SER A 293 -2.95 20.79 5.91
C SER A 293 -1.61 21.35 6.38
N LYS A 294 -0.59 20.49 6.41
CA LYS A 294 0.83 20.92 6.56
C LYS A 294 1.56 20.92 5.22
N GLN A 295 0.81 20.87 4.13
CA GLN A 295 1.31 20.75 2.77
C GLN A 295 1.07 22.07 2.03
N ASP A 296 2.15 22.80 1.81
CA ASP A 296 2.10 24.11 1.17
C ASP A 296 1.52 24.02 -0.26
N ASN A 297 0.64 24.97 -0.57
CA ASN A 297 -0.03 25.10 -1.86
C ASN A 297 -0.94 23.92 -2.25
N ALA A 298 -1.31 23.05 -1.32
CA ALA A 298 -2.40 22.10 -1.56
C ALA A 298 -3.70 22.87 -1.81
N ASP A 299 -4.41 22.53 -2.88
CA ASP A 299 -5.74 23.09 -3.15
C ASP A 299 -6.80 22.23 -2.46
N ALA A 300 -6.65 20.92 -2.47
CA ALA A 300 -7.52 19.99 -1.76
C ALA A 300 -6.76 18.73 -1.31
N ILE A 301 -7.43 17.90 -0.54
CA ILE A 301 -6.97 16.58 -0.12
C ILE A 301 -7.86 15.53 -0.78
N LEU A 302 -7.27 14.59 -1.51
CA LEU A 302 -8.00 13.46 -2.07
C LEU A 302 -8.04 12.32 -1.05
N GLY A 303 -9.22 12.06 -0.49
CA GLY A 303 -9.42 11.01 0.49
C GLY A 303 -9.87 9.67 -0.10
N ASN A 304 -9.93 8.65 0.75
CA ASN A 304 -10.28 7.31 0.32
C ASN A 304 -11.77 7.13 -0.01
N GLY A 305 -12.64 8.09 0.33
CA GLY A 305 -14.04 8.09 -0.11
C GLY A 305 -14.19 8.13 -1.64
N SER A 306 -13.26 8.77 -2.34
CA SER A 306 -13.19 8.75 -3.81
C SER A 306 -12.35 7.59 -4.33
N LEU A 307 -11.21 7.30 -3.69
CA LEU A 307 -10.26 6.31 -4.19
C LEU A 307 -10.80 4.87 -4.10
N ARG A 308 -11.59 4.53 -3.07
CA ARG A 308 -12.20 3.19 -2.92
C ARG A 308 -13.13 2.77 -4.07
N LYS A 309 -13.57 3.73 -4.89
CA LYS A 309 -14.36 3.51 -6.11
C LYS A 309 -13.56 2.85 -7.24
N PHE A 310 -12.26 2.68 -7.03
CA PHE A 310 -11.35 1.99 -7.91
C PHE A 310 -10.61 0.92 -7.13
N ASN A 311 -10.29 -0.20 -7.78
CA ASN A 311 -9.10 -0.95 -7.41
C ASN A 311 -7.89 -0.07 -7.72
N LEU A 312 -6.88 -0.11 -6.85
CA LEU A 312 -5.77 0.85 -6.85
C LEU A 312 -4.44 0.12 -6.93
N ILE A 313 -3.45 0.73 -7.58
CA ILE A 313 -2.05 0.33 -7.41
C ILE A 313 -1.21 1.57 -7.17
N PHE A 314 -0.59 1.65 -6.00
CA PHE A 314 0.41 2.65 -5.70
C PHE A 314 1.79 2.14 -6.11
N ASP A 315 2.45 2.86 -7.00
CA ASP A 315 3.80 2.59 -7.46
C ASP A 315 4.64 3.86 -7.29
N TYR A 316 5.11 4.08 -6.05
CA TYR A 316 5.86 5.29 -5.70
C TYR A 316 7.19 5.34 -6.45
N GLY A 317 7.84 4.20 -6.64
CA GLY A 317 9.11 4.09 -7.35
C GLY A 317 9.04 4.60 -8.80
N ASN A 318 7.96 4.27 -9.51
CA ASN A 318 7.71 4.79 -10.86
C ASN A 318 6.84 6.05 -10.89
N ARG A 319 6.44 6.58 -9.73
CA ARG A 319 5.59 7.76 -9.55
C ARG A 319 4.25 7.65 -10.27
N LYS A 320 3.55 6.54 -10.04
CA LYS A 320 2.28 6.23 -10.70
C LYS A 320 1.24 5.77 -9.69
N LEU A 321 0.00 6.19 -9.91
CA LEU A 321 -1.20 5.61 -9.35
C LEU A 321 -1.96 4.94 -10.49
N TYR A 322 -2.25 3.66 -10.37
CA TYR A 322 -3.09 2.97 -11.35
C TYR A 322 -4.51 2.84 -10.80
N LEU A 323 -5.48 3.15 -11.65
CA LEU A 323 -6.90 3.12 -11.32
C LEU A 323 -7.62 2.12 -12.22
N LYS A 324 -8.52 1.36 -11.61
CA LYS A 324 -9.47 0.50 -12.32
C LYS A 324 -10.81 0.55 -11.61
N PRO A 325 -11.89 1.03 -12.23
CA PRO A 325 -13.22 1.05 -11.61
C PRO A 325 -13.61 -0.31 -11.06
N ASN A 326 -14.20 -0.34 -9.87
CA ASN A 326 -14.65 -1.55 -9.19
C ASN A 326 -16.17 -1.51 -8.92
N SER A 327 -16.70 -2.44 -8.13
CA SER A 327 -18.14 -2.49 -7.82
C SER A 327 -18.69 -1.24 -7.14
N PHE A 328 -17.85 -0.43 -6.50
CA PHE A 328 -18.23 0.79 -5.78
C PHE A 328 -18.28 2.04 -6.67
N PHE A 329 -17.87 1.94 -7.94
CA PHE A 329 -17.69 3.11 -8.82
C PHE A 329 -18.96 3.96 -8.94
N ASP A 330 -20.09 3.31 -9.23
CA ASP A 330 -21.39 3.96 -9.44
C ASP A 330 -22.20 4.19 -8.16
N GLU A 331 -21.68 3.83 -6.98
CA GLU A 331 -22.36 4.11 -5.72
C GLU A 331 -22.50 5.63 -5.48
N SER A 332 -23.62 6.04 -4.89
CA SER A 332 -23.76 7.44 -4.46
C SER A 332 -22.80 7.74 -3.30
N PHE A 333 -22.32 8.98 -3.22
CA PHE A 333 -21.62 9.44 -2.03
C PHE A 333 -22.63 9.64 -0.89
N GLU A 334 -22.23 9.24 0.32
CA GLU A 334 -23.01 9.42 1.55
C GLU A 334 -22.77 10.79 2.20
#